data_AF-A0A816X8S6-F1
#
_entry.id   AF-A0A816X8S6-F1
#
_cell.length_a   1.000
_cell.length_b   1.000
_cell.length_c   1.000
_cell.angle_alpha   90.00
_cell.angle_beta   90.00
_cell.angle_gamma   90.00
#
_symmetry.space_group_name_H-M   'P 1'
#
loop_
_entity.id
_entity.type
_entity.pdbx_description
1 polymer ?
#
loop_
_entity_poly.entity_id
_entity_poly.type
_entity_poly.pdbx_seq_one_letter_code
_entity_poly.pdbx_strand_id
1 'polypeptide(L)'
;MSIITDIVFNNTIYSPYDDWGLLLHQKSGPSSLITVPSAELITFMKNFNDLTGCQNHIQTNSDKNITLFVDDGNMQTWLLNDSVEVNVDDINIFCRNIYDKEYFKRWKRRQERRIRNIITYDELNRELLLFGMKLIKELCVYFKDDHGILNLLEEDYERIRLALINSLSP
;
A
#
# COMPACT_ATOMS: atom_id res chain seq x y z
N MET A 1 1.84 -19.69 -3.40
CA MET A 1 1.52 -18.73 -2.32
C MET A 1 2.53 -17.62 -2.44
N SER A 2 2.10 -16.45 -2.92
CA SER A 2 2.98 -15.30 -3.14
C SER A 2 3.18 -14.54 -1.83
N ILE A 3 4.36 -13.96 -1.67
CA ILE A 3 4.73 -13.17 -0.50
C ILE A 3 4.94 -11.71 -0.91
N ILE A 4 4.97 -10.84 0.09
CA ILE A 4 5.10 -9.39 -0.12
C ILE A 4 6.37 -8.98 -0.88
N THR A 5 7.43 -9.79 -0.84
CA THR A 5 8.66 -9.54 -1.61
C THR A 5 8.52 -9.83 -3.10
N ASP A 6 7.45 -10.50 -3.52
CA ASP A 6 7.20 -10.86 -4.93
C ASP A 6 6.52 -9.71 -5.71
N ILE A 7 6.14 -8.63 -5.01
CA ILE A 7 5.54 -7.44 -5.63
C ILE A 7 6.60 -6.71 -6.45
N VAL A 8 6.39 -6.64 -7.76
CA VAL A 8 7.23 -5.91 -8.72
C VAL A 8 6.42 -4.76 -9.29
N PHE A 9 6.93 -3.53 -9.15
CA PHE A 9 6.26 -2.34 -9.68
C PHE A 9 6.30 -2.30 -11.21
N ASN A 10 5.17 -2.04 -11.85
CA ASN A 10 5.05 -2.06 -13.31
C ASN A 10 5.21 -0.66 -13.91
N ASN A 11 6.46 -0.31 -14.25
CA ASN A 11 6.84 0.97 -14.85
C ASN A 11 6.20 1.25 -16.24
N THR A 12 5.57 0.25 -16.87
CA THR A 12 4.93 0.41 -18.18
C THR A 12 3.54 1.01 -18.07
N ILE A 13 2.79 0.60 -17.04
CA ILE A 13 1.41 1.02 -16.80
C ILE A 13 1.40 2.19 -15.82
N TYR A 14 2.24 2.12 -14.80
CA TYR A 14 2.37 3.11 -13.75
C TYR A 14 3.70 3.83 -13.92
N SER A 15 3.69 5.15 -13.98
CA SER A 15 4.93 5.92 -14.00
C SER A 15 5.54 5.96 -12.61
N PRO A 16 6.88 5.84 -12.44
CA PRO A 16 7.57 6.19 -11.21
C PRO A 16 7.27 7.62 -10.73
N TYR A 17 6.88 8.49 -11.65
CA TYR A 17 6.46 9.86 -11.35
C TYR A 17 5.01 9.94 -10.83
N ASP A 18 4.24 8.85 -10.92
CA ASP A 18 2.84 8.74 -10.49
C ASP A 18 2.67 7.72 -9.33
N ASP A 19 3.75 7.21 -8.73
CA ASP A 19 3.70 6.32 -7.57
C ASP A 19 2.97 7.00 -6.39
N TRP A 20 1.72 6.61 -6.11
CA TRP A 20 0.94 7.11 -4.96
C TRP A 20 0.82 6.10 -3.83
N GLY A 21 1.19 4.84 -4.07
CA GLY A 21 1.06 3.75 -3.11
C GLY A 21 2.41 3.15 -2.72
N LEU A 22 2.78 3.27 -1.45
CA LEU A 22 3.99 2.65 -0.91
C LEU A 22 3.62 1.55 0.08
N LEU A 23 4.38 0.46 0.03
CA LEU A 23 4.27 -0.63 1.00
C LEU A 23 5.60 -0.75 1.73
N LEU A 24 5.58 -0.57 3.06
CA LEU A 24 6.73 -0.79 3.92
C LEU A 24 6.51 -2.02 4.80
N HIS A 25 7.31 -3.05 4.59
CA HIS A 25 7.47 -4.17 5.51
C HIS A 25 8.91 -4.23 5.98
N GLN A 26 9.18 -4.72 7.19
CA GLN A 26 10.55 -4.96 7.64
C GLN A 26 10.72 -6.42 8.00
N LYS A 27 11.68 -7.06 7.33
CA LYS A 27 11.99 -8.48 7.49
C LYS A 27 12.86 -8.72 8.72
N SER A 28 12.41 -8.34 9.91
CA SER A 28 13.12 -8.69 11.15
C SER A 28 12.53 -9.95 11.78
N GLY A 29 13.21 -11.08 11.57
CA GLY A 29 12.99 -12.35 12.27
C GLY A 29 12.65 -13.55 11.37
N PRO A 30 12.80 -14.79 11.88
CA PRO A 30 12.61 -16.04 11.11
C PRO A 30 11.15 -16.40 10.78
N SER A 31 10.17 -15.57 11.17
CA SER A 31 8.72 -15.82 11.00
C SER A 31 7.97 -14.70 10.25
N SER A 32 8.68 -13.85 9.50
CA SER A 32 8.16 -12.59 8.95
C SER A 32 7.69 -12.67 7.49
N LEU A 33 7.26 -13.83 6.98
CA LEU A 33 6.73 -13.93 5.62
C LEU A 33 5.26 -13.51 5.62
N ILE A 34 4.99 -12.35 5.03
CA ILE A 34 3.63 -11.84 4.84
C ILE A 34 3.12 -12.36 3.51
N THR A 35 2.12 -13.24 3.57
CA THR A 35 1.49 -13.83 2.38
C THR A 35 0.49 -12.86 1.79
N VAL A 36 0.62 -12.60 0.49
CA VAL A 36 -0.28 -11.73 -0.26
C VAL A 36 -0.76 -12.54 -1.47
N PRO A 37 -1.94 -13.19 -1.40
CA PRO A 37 -2.41 -14.12 -2.43
C PRO A 37 -2.41 -13.56 -3.86
N SER A 38 -2.61 -12.25 -4.03
CA SER A 38 -2.66 -11.57 -5.32
C SER A 38 -1.50 -10.57 -5.51
N ALA A 39 -0.31 -10.89 -5.00
CA ALA A 39 0.86 -10.02 -5.08
C ALA A 39 1.18 -9.57 -6.51
N GLU A 40 0.97 -10.45 -7.50
CA GLU A 40 1.18 -10.20 -8.92
C GLU A 40 0.22 -9.18 -9.53
N LEU A 41 -0.88 -8.84 -8.84
CA LEU A 41 -1.84 -7.81 -9.26
C LEU A 41 -1.57 -6.46 -8.59
N ILE A 42 -0.68 -6.42 -7.59
CA ILE A 42 -0.40 -5.22 -6.77
C ILE A 42 0.79 -4.44 -7.36
N THR A 43 0.95 -4.49 -8.68
CA THR A 43 2.10 -3.89 -9.39
C THR A 43 2.07 -2.36 -9.44
N PHE A 44 1.03 -1.75 -8.89
CA PHE A 44 0.89 -0.31 -8.65
C PHE A 44 1.51 0.17 -7.32
N MET A 45 2.00 -0.75 -6.48
CA MET A 45 2.65 -0.42 -5.22
C MET A 45 4.16 -0.51 -5.33
N LYS A 46 4.86 0.47 -4.78
CA LYS A 46 6.30 0.37 -4.56
C LYS A 46 6.58 -0.27 -3.21
N ASN A 47 7.29 -1.39 -3.24
CA ASN A 47 7.59 -2.19 -2.07
C ASN A 47 8.96 -1.83 -1.47
N PHE A 48 9.00 -1.63 -0.15
CA PHE A 48 10.20 -1.33 0.62
C PHE A 48 10.34 -2.35 1.74
N ASN A 49 11.55 -2.89 1.88
CA ASN A 49 11.91 -3.82 2.95
C ASN A 49 12.71 -3.15 4.08
N ASP A 50 12.95 -1.85 3.97
CA ASP A 50 13.73 -1.04 4.90
C ASP A 50 13.13 0.38 5.04
N LEU A 51 13.18 0.89 6.26
CA LEU A 51 12.60 2.19 6.62
C LEU A 51 13.31 3.35 5.89
N THR A 52 14.64 3.32 5.85
CA THR A 52 15.47 4.41 5.32
C THR A 52 15.22 4.62 3.82
N GLY A 53 15.15 3.55 3.04
CA GLY A 53 14.87 3.59 1.61
C GLY A 53 13.47 4.14 1.33
N CYS A 54 12.48 3.75 2.14
CA CYS A 54 11.13 4.27 2.04
C CYS A 54 11.08 5.79 2.33
N GLN A 55 11.72 6.23 3.42
CA GLN A 55 11.80 7.65 3.77
C GLN A 55 12.49 8.47 2.68
N ASN A 56 13.66 8.03 2.20
CA ASN A 56 14.36 8.72 1.11
C ASN A 56 13.49 8.84 -0.15
N HIS A 57 12.66 7.83 -0.43
CA HIS A 57 11.74 7.88 -1.57
C HIS A 57 10.64 8.93 -1.38
N ILE A 58 10.05 9.03 -0.19
CA ILE A 58 9.04 10.05 0.13
C ILE A 58 9.65 11.46 0.01
N GLN A 59 10.87 11.67 0.51
CA GLN A 59 11.56 12.97 0.46
C GLN A 59 11.83 13.43 -0.95
N THR A 60 12.26 12.51 -1.81
CA THR A 60 12.58 12.80 -3.20
C THR A 60 11.33 13.01 -4.06
N ASN A 61 10.14 12.72 -3.54
CA ASN A 61 8.84 12.87 -4.19
C ASN A 61 7.90 13.76 -3.34
N SER A 62 8.45 14.83 -2.73
CA SER A 62 7.74 15.71 -1.79
C SER A 62 6.53 16.44 -2.37
N ASP A 63 6.44 16.51 -3.69
CA ASP A 63 5.35 17.11 -4.46
C ASP A 63 4.12 16.20 -4.62
N LYS A 64 4.23 14.92 -4.21
CA LYS A 64 3.18 13.92 -4.41
C LYS A 64 2.48 13.54 -3.11
N ASN A 65 1.17 13.33 -3.20
CA ASN A 65 0.38 12.78 -2.10
C ASN A 65 0.55 11.26 -2.03
N ILE A 66 1.02 10.77 -0.90
CA ILE A 66 1.39 9.37 -0.71
C ILE A 66 0.43 8.67 0.24
N THR A 67 -0.05 7.51 -0.18
CA THR A 67 -0.69 6.52 0.69
C THR A 67 0.32 5.45 1.08
N LEU A 68 0.57 5.32 2.38
CA LEU A 68 1.53 4.37 2.94
C LEU A 68 0.80 3.20 3.60
N PHE A 69 1.13 1.98 3.19
CA PHE A 69 0.82 0.75 3.93
C PHE A 69 2.05 0.35 4.74
N VAL A 70 1.94 0.29 6.06
CA VAL A 70 3.08 0.06 6.94
C VAL A 70 2.82 -1.05 7.95
N ASP A 71 3.82 -1.93 8.09
CA ASP A 71 3.83 -2.97 9.11
C ASP A 71 3.83 -2.37 10.52
N ASP A 72 3.08 -2.98 11.42
CA ASP A 72 2.94 -2.55 12.81
C ASP A 72 4.27 -2.44 13.58
N GLY A 73 5.24 -3.31 13.27
CA GLY A 73 6.59 -3.28 13.83
C GLY A 73 7.38 -2.01 13.49
N ASN A 74 7.10 -1.42 12.33
CA ASN A 74 7.76 -0.18 11.88
C ASN A 74 7.02 1.08 12.30
N MET A 75 5.73 0.93 12.62
CA MET A 75 4.87 2.08 12.86
C MET A 75 5.25 2.85 14.13
N GLN A 76 5.77 2.19 15.17
CA GLN A 76 6.27 2.90 16.35
C GLN A 76 7.47 3.79 16.02
N THR A 77 8.45 3.28 15.27
CA THR A 77 9.60 4.06 14.83
C THR A 77 9.20 5.18 13.87
N TRP A 78 8.18 4.95 13.03
CA TRP A 78 7.64 5.97 12.13
C TRP A 78 6.88 7.07 12.89
N LEU A 79 6.04 6.72 13.86
CA LEU A 79 5.23 7.67 14.65
C LEU A 79 6.04 8.47 15.67
N LEU A 80 7.14 7.93 16.17
CA LEU A 80 8.00 8.59 17.17
C LEU A 80 8.99 9.56 16.54
N ASN A 81 9.25 9.45 15.24
CA ASN A 81 9.96 10.47 14.49
C ASN A 81 8.95 11.50 14.01
N ASP A 82 8.82 12.63 14.72
CA ASP A 82 7.97 13.79 14.36
C ASP A 82 8.25 14.37 12.95
N SER A 83 9.26 13.85 12.25
CA SER A 83 9.57 14.17 10.86
C SER A 83 8.67 13.48 9.84
N VAL A 84 7.55 12.84 10.23
CA VAL A 84 6.67 12.20 9.25
C VAL A 84 6.22 13.25 8.22
N GLU A 85 6.72 13.07 7.01
CA GLU A 85 6.77 14.10 5.97
C GLU A 85 5.39 14.59 5.56
N VAL A 86 5.31 15.86 5.19
CA VAL A 86 4.05 16.60 4.97
C VAL A 86 3.18 15.98 3.87
N ASN A 87 3.78 15.20 2.98
CA ASN A 87 3.16 14.65 1.78
C ASN A 87 2.62 13.22 1.94
N VAL A 88 2.70 12.61 3.14
CA VAL A 88 2.00 11.34 3.44
C VAL A 88 0.62 11.65 4.00
N ASP A 89 -0.39 11.56 3.15
CA ASP A 89 -1.79 11.88 3.44
C ASP A 89 -2.48 10.76 4.23
N ASP A 90 -2.34 9.52 3.75
CA ASP A 90 -3.04 8.36 4.29
C ASP A 90 -2.04 7.28 4.74
N ILE A 91 -2.16 6.84 5.99
CA ILE A 91 -1.40 5.72 6.56
C ILE A 91 -2.36 4.59 6.90
N ASN A 92 -2.10 3.41 6.33
CA ASN A 92 -2.78 2.16 6.62
C ASN A 92 -1.81 1.24 7.38
N ILE A 93 -2.10 0.97 8.64
CA ILE A 93 -1.26 0.08 9.46
C ILE A 93 -1.79 -1.34 9.31
N PHE A 94 -0.93 -2.29 8.95
CA PHE A 94 -1.29 -3.70 8.93
C PHE A 94 -0.58 -4.46 10.05
N CYS A 95 -1.37 -5.19 10.83
CA CYS A 95 -0.97 -5.82 12.09
C CYS A 95 -0.99 -7.34 11.98
N ARG A 96 -0.10 -8.00 12.72
CA ARG A 96 0.00 -9.48 12.70
C ARG A 96 -1.25 -10.17 13.22
N ASN A 97 -1.89 -9.59 14.24
CA ASN A 97 -3.03 -10.17 14.91
C ASN A 97 -4.00 -9.09 15.41
N ILE A 98 -5.16 -9.55 15.91
CA ILE A 98 -6.22 -8.68 16.40
C ILE A 98 -5.81 -7.86 17.63
N TYR A 99 -4.91 -8.36 18.48
CA TYR A 99 -4.45 -7.64 19.67
C TYR A 99 -3.63 -6.40 19.30
N ASP A 100 -2.73 -6.53 18.33
CA ASP A 100 -1.94 -5.42 17.80
C ASP A 100 -2.85 -4.39 17.11
N LYS A 101 -3.84 -4.85 16.33
CA LYS A 101 -4.87 -3.97 15.74
C LYS A 101 -5.62 -3.16 16.80
N GLU A 102 -6.04 -3.79 17.91
CA GLU A 102 -6.70 -3.09 19.02
C GLU A 102 -5.76 -2.13 19.77
N TYR A 103 -4.49 -2.47 19.93
CA TYR A 103 -3.47 -1.58 20.49
C TYR A 103 -3.32 -0.30 19.65
N PHE A 104 -3.13 -0.45 18.33
CA PHE A 104 -2.97 0.69 17.43
C PHE A 104 -4.27 1.50 17.28
N LYS A 105 -5.46 0.88 17.38
CA LYS A 105 -6.74 1.62 17.40
C LYS A 105 -6.83 2.59 18.57
N ARG A 106 -6.30 2.23 19.74
CA ARG A 106 -6.24 3.14 20.89
C ARG A 106 -5.28 4.30 20.64
N TRP A 107 -4.19 4.06 19.90
CA TRP A 107 -3.22 5.07 19.47
C TRP A 107 -3.73 6.00 18.36
N LYS A 108 -4.58 5.50 17.43
CA LYS A 108 -5.14 6.26 16.31
C LYS A 108 -5.75 7.59 16.74
N ARG A 109 -6.33 7.69 17.94
CA ARG A 109 -6.90 8.93 18.49
C ARG A 109 -5.91 10.11 18.54
N ARG A 110 -4.60 9.83 18.59
CA ARG A 110 -3.56 10.88 18.64
C ARG A 110 -3.10 11.34 17.25
N GLN A 111 -3.32 10.53 16.22
CA GLN A 111 -2.81 10.74 14.85
C GLN A 111 -3.94 10.52 13.82
N GLU A 112 -5.18 10.82 14.22
CA GLU A 112 -6.40 10.47 13.49
C GLU A 112 -6.47 11.11 12.11
N ARG A 113 -5.80 12.25 11.93
CA ARG A 113 -5.71 12.96 10.65
C ARG A 113 -4.93 12.19 9.57
N ARG A 114 -4.06 11.26 9.97
CA ARG A 114 -3.14 10.55 9.04
C ARG A 114 -3.37 9.06 9.01
N ILE A 115 -3.68 8.44 10.16
CA ILE A 115 -3.94 7.00 10.22
C ILE A 115 -5.36 6.74 9.72
N ARG A 116 -5.47 6.34 8.46
CA ARG A 116 -6.74 6.05 7.80
C ARG A 116 -7.32 4.74 8.31
N ASN A 117 -6.57 3.64 8.20
CA ASN A 117 -7.03 2.31 8.59
C ASN A 117 -5.99 1.57 9.43
N ILE A 118 -6.49 0.61 10.22
CA ILE A 118 -5.68 -0.36 10.96
C ILE A 118 -6.31 -1.72 10.69
N ILE A 119 -5.56 -2.58 10.04
CA ILE A 119 -6.04 -3.84 9.46
C ILE A 119 -5.17 -5.00 9.93
N THR A 120 -5.63 -6.24 9.79
CA THR A 120 -4.80 -7.43 10.03
C THR A 120 -4.10 -7.88 8.74
N TYR A 121 -3.09 -8.75 8.85
CA TYR A 121 -2.45 -9.37 7.69
C TYR A 121 -3.45 -10.11 6.80
N ASP A 122 -4.45 -10.77 7.38
CA ASP A 122 -5.50 -11.46 6.62
C ASP A 122 -6.38 -10.50 5.81
N GLU A 123 -6.50 -9.25 6.26
CA GLU A 123 -7.23 -8.18 5.58
C GLU A 123 -6.35 -7.47 4.54
N LEU A 124 -5.02 -7.57 4.61
CA LEU A 124 -4.06 -6.79 3.81
C LEU A 124 -4.29 -6.96 2.31
N ASN A 125 -4.43 -8.19 1.82
CA ASN A 125 -4.63 -8.45 0.40
C ASN A 125 -5.88 -7.74 -0.13
N ARG A 126 -6.99 -7.84 0.61
CA ARG A 126 -8.25 -7.20 0.23
C ARG A 126 -8.10 -5.68 0.18
N GLU A 127 -7.44 -5.08 1.16
CA GLU A 127 -7.26 -3.63 1.23
C GLU A 127 -6.31 -3.10 0.16
N LEU A 128 -5.25 -3.84 -0.18
CA LEU A 128 -4.36 -3.51 -1.31
C LEU A 128 -5.13 -3.55 -2.64
N LEU A 129 -5.97 -4.58 -2.87
CA LEU A 129 -6.80 -4.66 -4.08
C LEU A 129 -7.81 -3.50 -4.15
N LEU A 130 -8.48 -3.17 -3.05
CA LEU A 130 -9.40 -2.03 -2.99
C LEU A 130 -8.70 -0.70 -3.27
N PHE A 131 -7.51 -0.51 -2.70
CA PHE A 131 -6.68 0.66 -2.97
C PHE A 131 -6.30 0.74 -4.45
N GLY A 132 -5.84 -0.37 -5.05
CA GLY A 132 -5.51 -0.45 -6.48
C GLY A 132 -6.69 -0.05 -7.37
N MET A 133 -7.90 -0.57 -7.08
CA MET A 133 -9.10 -0.18 -7.84
C MET A 133 -9.41 1.31 -7.74
N LYS A 134 -9.21 1.91 -6.56
CA LYS A 134 -9.41 3.36 -6.36
C LYS A 134 -8.38 4.16 -7.15
N LEU A 135 -7.11 3.79 -7.02
CA LEU A 135 -5.98 4.40 -7.70
C LEU A 135 -6.16 4.38 -9.22
N ILE A 136 -6.51 3.23 -9.79
CA ILE A 136 -6.73 3.10 -11.23
C ILE A 136 -7.86 4.01 -11.72
N LYS A 137 -8.97 4.12 -10.98
CA LYS A 137 -10.05 5.04 -11.34
C LYS A 137 -9.60 6.50 -11.39
N GLU A 138 -8.74 6.90 -10.45
CA GLU A 138 -8.18 8.25 -10.42
C GLU A 138 -7.24 8.47 -11.62
N LEU A 139 -6.39 7.48 -11.94
CA LEU A 139 -5.50 7.51 -13.10
C LEU A 139 -6.27 7.57 -14.43
N CYS A 140 -7.39 6.85 -14.57
CA CYS A 140 -8.23 6.92 -15.77
C CYS A 140 -8.76 8.32 -16.04
N VAL A 141 -9.05 9.11 -14.99
CA VAL A 141 -9.47 10.52 -15.15
C VAL A 141 -8.29 11.39 -15.64
N TYR A 142 -7.09 11.12 -15.14
CA TYR A 142 -5.88 11.85 -15.52
C TYR A 142 -5.45 11.55 -16.97
N PHE A 143 -5.47 10.27 -17.35
CA PHE A 143 -5.05 9.79 -18.68
C PHE A 143 -6.23 9.65 -19.67
N LYS A 144 -7.32 10.40 -19.48
CA LYS A 144 -8.54 10.29 -20.31
C LYS A 144 -8.32 10.45 -21.82
N ASP A 145 -7.25 11.14 -22.22
CA ASP A 145 -6.91 11.44 -23.62
C ASP A 145 -5.85 10.45 -24.19
N ASP A 146 -5.26 9.59 -23.36
CA ASP A 146 -4.32 8.54 -23.78
C ASP A 146 -5.03 7.17 -23.80
N HIS A 147 -5.58 6.83 -24.97
CA HIS A 147 -6.30 5.56 -25.14
C HIS A 147 -5.43 4.31 -24.90
N GLY A 148 -4.11 4.39 -25.10
CA GLY A 148 -3.22 3.25 -24.88
C GLY A 148 -3.10 2.94 -23.39
N ILE A 149 -2.80 3.97 -22.59
CA ILE A 149 -2.71 3.85 -21.13
C ILE A 149 -4.08 3.52 -20.54
N LEU A 150 -5.16 4.14 -21.03
CA LEU A 150 -6.51 3.87 -20.56
C LEU A 150 -6.89 2.39 -20.69
N ASN A 151 -6.63 1.77 -21.84
CA ASN A 151 -6.93 0.35 -22.05
C ASN A 151 -6.15 -0.54 -21.06
N LEU A 152 -4.87 -0.25 -20.83
CA LEU A 152 -4.04 -1.00 -19.87
C LEU A 152 -4.54 -0.84 -18.43
N LEU A 153 -4.97 0.36 -18.05
CA LEU A 153 -5.58 0.64 -16.74
C LEU A 153 -6.91 -0.10 -16.57
N GLU A 154 -7.78 -0.12 -17.59
CA GLU A 154 -9.05 -0.85 -17.56
C GLU A 154 -8.83 -2.36 -17.43
N GLU A 155 -7.86 -2.93 -18.14
CA GLU A 155 -7.46 -4.33 -18.00
C GLU A 155 -7.00 -4.67 -16.59
N ASP A 156 -6.11 -3.86 -16.00
CA ASP A 156 -5.64 -4.05 -14.63
C ASP A 156 -6.78 -3.90 -13.61
N TYR A 157 -7.70 -2.94 -13.81
CA TYR A 157 -8.87 -2.77 -12.98
C TYR A 157 -9.75 -4.03 -12.95
N GLU A 158 -10.04 -4.61 -14.12
CA GLU A 158 -10.86 -5.82 -14.22
C GLU A 158 -10.17 -7.03 -13.60
N ARG A 159 -8.84 -7.17 -13.76
CA ARG A 159 -8.06 -8.23 -13.09
C ARG A 159 -8.14 -8.12 -11.58
N ILE A 160 -7.95 -6.92 -11.03
CA ILE A 160 -8.05 -6.67 -9.58
C ILE A 160 -9.48 -6.91 -9.10
N ARG A 161 -10.50 -6.44 -9.83
CA ARG A 161 -11.91 -6.63 -9.49
C ARG A 161 -12.28 -8.11 -9.39
N LEU A 162 -11.85 -8.92 -10.35
CA LEU A 162 -12.09 -10.38 -10.34
C LEU A 162 -11.39 -11.05 -9.16
N ALA A 163 -10.14 -10.69 -8.87
CA ALA A 163 -9.42 -11.21 -7.71
C ALA A 163 -10.11 -10.85 -6.39
N LEU A 164 -10.62 -9.62 -6.27
CA LEU A 164 -11.37 -9.17 -5.10
C LEU A 164 -12.66 -9.98 -4.92
N ILE A 165 -13.43 -10.22 -5.99
CA ILE A 165 -14.64 -11.05 -5.94
C ILE A 165 -14.31 -12.48 -5.50
N ASN A 166 -13.25 -13.06 -6.05
CA ASN A 166 -12.81 -14.42 -5.69
C ASN A 166 -12.34 -14.50 -4.24
N SER A 167 -11.74 -13.43 -3.70
CA SER A 167 -11.33 -13.36 -2.29
C SER A 167 -12.49 -13.31 -1.28
N LEU A 168 -13.71 -13.03 -1.76
CA LEU A 168 -14.93 -12.99 -0.94
C LEU A 168 -15.72 -14.30 -0.99
N SER A 169 -15.32 -15.25 -1.84
CA SER A 169 -15.96 -16.56 -1.94
C SER A 169 -15.36 -17.51 -0.90
N PRO A 170 -16.18 -18.14 -0.04
CA PRO A 170 -15.72 -19.00 1.05
C PRO A 170 -15.04 -20.30 0.60
#